data_AF-A0A1W9W0Y0-F1
#
_entry.id   AF-A0A1W9W0Y0-F1
#
_cell.length_a   1.000
_cell.length_b   1.000
_cell.length_c   1.000
_cell.angle_alpha   90.00
_cell.angle_beta   90.00
_cell.angle_gamma   90.00
#
_symmetry.space_group_name_H-M   'P 1'
#
loop_
_entity.id
_entity.type
_entity.pdbx_description
1 polymer ?
#
loop_
_entity_poly.entity_id
_entity_poly.type
_entity_poly.pdbx_seq_one_letter_code
_entity_poly.pdbx_strand_id
1 'polypeptide(L)'
;MENLCEPGISFDNGGPFIIWDEEHSAQFKKGAVVDTLICSNPSCRALHIVAMCIDERFQDITMKGNKLSYKVSGGNREQLPDLLKRASFSIDFGTNEIVQGEETSNTHDDPELFAWLSKRLLSDEYLKILKRRWRILKKQNGDQWQKEDWSWWSPGEKIPYHKAFPESFSFIIVCNRKQFLVNDYYCVTPGCQCRDITLSIMNYGKKLIKAGGSIDIDCQTLKPISFDSISINRNTLQDIWKEFRQTGDLKTTLLDRRKRMKSIGKELFEMRNVNTQVQPIKSTRKIGRNQPCPCGSGKKYKKCCLNIDKG
;
A
#
# COMPACT_ATOMS: atom_id res chain seq x y z
N MET A 1 -37.04 -10.51 8.51
CA MET A 1 -36.16 -11.05 9.57
C MET A 1 -35.28 -12.11 8.95
N GLU A 2 -34.01 -11.79 8.68
CA GLU A 2 -32.94 -12.78 8.68
C GLU A 2 -31.59 -12.04 8.70
N ASN A 3 -31.00 -12.05 9.89
CA ASN A 3 -29.60 -11.82 10.22
C ASN A 3 -29.02 -10.45 9.86
N LEU A 4 -29.35 -9.45 10.70
CA LEU A 4 -28.36 -8.45 11.12
C LEU A 4 -27.14 -9.22 11.64
N CYS A 5 -26.18 -9.43 10.73
CA CYS A 5 -24.92 -10.09 11.04
C CYS A 5 -24.22 -9.24 12.10
N GLU A 6 -24.15 -9.72 13.34
CA GLU A 6 -23.09 -9.30 14.25
C GLU A 6 -21.80 -9.98 13.76
N PRO A 7 -20.83 -9.25 13.20
CA PRO A 7 -19.62 -9.86 12.71
C PRO A 7 -18.52 -9.68 13.75
N GLY A 8 -17.73 -10.73 13.99
CA GLY A 8 -16.36 -10.54 14.43
C GLY A 8 -15.68 -9.59 13.44
N ILE A 9 -15.51 -8.33 13.86
CA ILE A 9 -14.98 -7.26 13.03
C ILE A 9 -13.47 -7.49 12.85
N SER A 10 -13.03 -7.56 11.60
CA SER A 10 -11.60 -7.56 11.27
C SER A 10 -11.15 -6.13 10.97
N PHE A 11 -10.15 -5.65 11.70
CA PHE A 11 -9.45 -4.38 11.46
C PHE A 11 -8.38 -4.61 10.39
N ASP A 12 -8.31 -3.79 9.32
CA ASP A 12 -7.24 -3.97 8.33
C ASP A 12 -6.68 -2.66 7.74
N ASN A 13 -5.38 -2.73 7.47
CA ASN A 13 -4.33 -1.73 7.66
C ASN A 13 -4.07 -0.91 6.39
N GLY A 14 -5.14 -0.31 5.88
CA GLY A 14 -5.13 0.99 5.21
C GLY A 14 -5.29 2.16 6.18
N GLY A 15 -5.14 1.93 7.50
CA GLY A 15 -5.12 2.91 8.60
C GLY A 15 -6.33 3.86 8.70
N PRO A 16 -6.61 4.45 9.86
CA PRO A 16 -7.55 5.55 9.86
C PRO A 16 -7.03 6.67 8.96
N PHE A 17 -7.91 7.32 8.22
CA PHE A 17 -7.56 8.49 7.41
C PHE A 17 -8.26 9.73 7.96
N ILE A 18 -7.65 10.89 7.72
CA ILE A 18 -8.17 12.16 8.21
C ILE A 18 -8.80 12.91 7.05
N ILE A 19 -10.03 13.38 7.26
CA ILE A 19 -10.72 14.30 6.37
C ILE A 19 -10.74 15.65 7.06
N TRP A 20 -10.12 16.65 6.45
CA TRP A 20 -10.22 18.03 6.92
C TRP A 20 -11.39 18.75 6.26
N ASP A 21 -12.05 19.59 7.05
CA ASP A 21 -12.99 20.58 6.56
C ASP A 21 -12.20 21.81 6.10
N GLU A 22 -12.30 22.13 4.81
CA GLU A 22 -11.58 23.24 4.18
C GLU A 22 -12.46 24.51 4.09
N GLU A 23 -13.74 24.42 4.44
CA GLU A 23 -14.73 25.50 4.21
C GLU A 23 -14.95 26.39 5.45
N HIS A 24 -14.33 26.07 6.58
CA HIS A 24 -14.63 26.73 7.86
C HIS A 24 -13.66 27.84 8.25
N SER A 25 -14.20 29.04 8.50
CA SER A 25 -13.54 30.16 9.20
C SER A 25 -13.59 30.00 10.72
N ALA A 26 -13.29 28.79 11.21
CA ALA A 26 -13.22 28.52 12.64
C ALA A 26 -11.84 28.92 13.19
N GLN A 27 -11.75 29.16 14.50
CA GLN A 27 -10.48 29.43 15.18
C GLN A 27 -9.46 28.30 14.95
N PHE A 28 -9.93 27.05 14.84
CA PHE A 28 -9.14 25.88 14.52
C PHE A 28 -9.75 25.14 13.35
N LYS A 29 -8.90 24.64 12.45
CA LYS A 29 -9.35 23.79 11.34
C LYS A 29 -9.91 22.47 11.87
N LYS A 30 -11.19 22.20 11.58
CA LYS A 30 -11.89 20.98 12.00
C LYS A 30 -11.70 19.84 11.00
N GLY A 31 -11.86 18.61 11.47
CA GLY A 31 -11.86 17.44 10.63
C GLY A 31 -12.45 16.23 11.34
N ALA A 32 -12.34 15.07 10.70
CA ALA A 32 -12.63 13.79 11.31
C ALA A 32 -11.55 12.79 10.98
N VAL A 33 -11.26 11.95 11.97
CA VAL A 33 -10.55 10.69 11.75
C VAL A 33 -11.59 9.62 11.41
N VAL A 34 -11.33 8.84 10.37
CA VAL A 34 -12.25 7.84 9.81
C VAL A 34 -11.55 6.49 9.75
N ASP A 35 -12.13 5.48 10.40
CA ASP A 35 -11.71 4.08 10.36
C ASP A 35 -12.81 3.24 9.72
N THR A 36 -12.40 2.11 9.14
CA THR A 36 -13.27 1.28 8.33
C THR A 36 -13.25 -0.16 8.81
N LEU A 37 -14.43 -0.70 9.06
CA LEU A 37 -14.67 -2.03 9.62
C LEU A 37 -15.44 -2.87 8.59
N ILE A 38 -15.05 -4.14 8.42
CA ILE A 38 -15.76 -5.06 7.54
C ILE A 38 -16.46 -6.17 8.29
N CYS A 39 -17.61 -6.56 7.75
CA CYS A 39 -18.27 -7.80 8.10
C CYS A 39 -17.45 -9.00 7.61
N SER A 40 -17.33 -10.03 8.45
CA SER A 40 -16.63 -11.29 8.13
C SER A 40 -17.35 -12.13 7.07
N ASN A 41 -18.67 -11.93 6.87
CA ASN A 41 -19.44 -12.64 5.86
C ASN A 41 -18.97 -12.27 4.44
N PRO A 42 -18.48 -13.21 3.61
CA PRO A 42 -17.99 -12.95 2.25
C PRO A 42 -19.01 -12.28 1.33
N SER A 43 -20.30 -12.56 1.52
CA SER A 43 -21.40 -12.02 0.70
C SER A 43 -21.84 -10.62 1.12
N CYS A 44 -21.42 -10.15 2.30
CA CYS A 44 -21.81 -8.84 2.80
C CYS A 44 -21.13 -7.72 1.98
N ARG A 45 -21.94 -6.82 1.44
CA ARG A 45 -21.51 -5.68 0.60
C ARG A 45 -21.29 -4.38 1.39
N ALA A 46 -21.53 -4.41 2.70
CA ALA A 46 -21.39 -3.26 3.55
C ALA A 46 -19.94 -3.04 3.98
N LEU A 47 -19.55 -1.76 4.04
CA LEU A 47 -18.39 -1.29 4.80
C LEU A 47 -18.89 -0.37 5.88
N HIS A 48 -18.53 -0.70 7.11
CA HIS A 48 -18.90 0.08 8.27
C HIS A 48 -17.86 1.16 8.52
N ILE A 49 -18.33 2.37 8.78
CA ILE A 49 -17.54 3.58 9.00
C ILE A 49 -17.67 3.94 10.47
N VAL A 50 -16.53 4.13 11.12
CA VAL A 50 -16.45 4.72 12.45
C VAL A 50 -15.63 6.00 12.33
N ALA A 51 -16.19 7.11 12.80
CA ALA A 51 -15.50 8.39 12.74
C ALA A 51 -15.61 9.16 14.06
N MET A 52 -14.59 9.96 14.33
CA MET A 52 -14.56 10.88 15.47
C MET A 52 -14.12 12.26 15.02
N CYS A 53 -14.74 13.29 15.60
CA CYS A 53 -14.39 14.67 15.35
C CYS A 53 -13.00 15.00 15.92
N ILE A 54 -12.19 15.74 15.16
CA ILE A 54 -10.87 16.25 15.56
C ILE A 54 -10.69 17.69 15.08
N ASP A 55 -9.62 18.34 15.51
CA ASP A 55 -9.11 19.56 14.90
C ASP A 55 -7.58 19.51 14.71
N GLU A 56 -7.00 20.56 14.12
CA GLU A 56 -5.58 20.64 13.81
C GLU A 56 -4.61 20.56 15.00
N ARG A 57 -5.11 20.65 16.25
CA ARG A 57 -4.29 20.50 17.46
C ARG A 57 -4.03 19.03 17.81
N PHE A 58 -4.78 18.11 17.23
CA PHE A 58 -4.59 16.67 17.42
C PHE A 58 -3.33 16.20 16.66
N GLN A 59 -2.45 15.51 17.37
CA GLN A 59 -1.18 14.99 16.89
C GLN A 59 -1.08 13.48 17.20
N ASP A 60 -0.21 12.76 16.51
CA ASP A 60 0.03 11.31 16.74
C ASP A 60 -1.27 10.48 16.82
N ILE A 61 -2.23 10.80 15.95
CA ILE A 61 -3.57 10.23 15.97
C ILE A 61 -3.53 8.77 15.52
N THR A 62 -4.07 7.89 16.33
CA THR A 62 -4.30 6.47 16.00
C THR A 62 -5.71 6.08 16.40
N MET A 63 -6.38 5.33 15.54
CA MET A 63 -7.74 4.84 15.78
C MET A 63 -7.76 3.32 15.56
N LYS A 64 -8.40 2.61 16.47
CA LYS A 64 -8.66 1.16 16.37
C LYS A 64 -10.11 0.91 16.77
N GLY A 65 -11.00 0.81 15.79
CA GLY A 65 -12.44 0.76 16.05
C GLY A 65 -12.90 2.02 16.77
N ASN A 66 -13.55 1.87 17.94
CA ASN A 66 -14.09 3.00 18.70
C ASN A 66 -13.09 3.59 19.72
N LYS A 67 -11.79 3.32 19.59
CA LYS A 67 -10.75 3.87 20.49
C LYS A 67 -9.80 4.77 19.72
N LEU A 68 -9.74 6.04 20.13
CA LEU A 68 -8.84 7.07 19.60
C LEU A 68 -7.74 7.37 20.61
N SER A 69 -6.48 7.26 20.18
CA SER A 69 -5.30 7.67 20.94
C SER A 69 -4.59 8.80 20.19
N TYR A 70 -4.25 9.87 20.89
CA TYR A 70 -3.69 11.09 20.30
C TYR A 70 -2.88 11.88 21.32
N LYS A 71 -2.09 12.83 20.84
CA LYS A 71 -1.49 13.93 21.60
C LYS A 71 -2.14 15.25 21.20
N VAL A 72 -2.00 16.28 22.04
CA VAL A 72 -2.55 17.61 21.78
C VAL A 72 -1.43 18.64 21.89
N SER A 73 -1.26 19.46 20.86
CA SER A 73 -0.32 20.57 20.86
C SER A 73 -1.00 21.86 21.29
N GLY A 74 -0.76 22.31 22.53
CA GLY A 74 -1.22 23.61 23.04
C GLY A 74 -2.74 23.75 23.20
N GLY A 75 -3.15 24.57 24.18
CA GLY A 75 -4.56 24.81 24.50
C GLY A 75 -5.06 24.03 25.71
N ASN A 76 -6.21 24.45 26.25
CA ASN A 76 -6.86 23.79 27.37
C ASN A 76 -7.68 22.59 26.87
N ARG A 77 -7.65 21.44 27.56
CA ARG A 77 -8.35 20.21 27.13
C ARG A 77 -9.86 20.42 26.96
N GLU A 78 -10.44 21.35 27.71
CA GLU A 78 -11.85 21.74 27.66
C GLU A 78 -12.25 22.43 26.34
N GLN A 79 -11.28 22.93 25.57
CA GLN A 79 -11.52 23.59 24.29
C GLN A 79 -11.40 22.63 23.10
N LEU A 80 -11.04 21.37 23.32
CA LEU A 80 -10.99 20.37 22.25
C LEU A 80 -12.42 20.09 21.76
N PRO A 81 -12.59 19.69 20.47
CA PRO A 81 -13.87 19.20 19.99
C PRO A 81 -14.34 18.10 20.93
N ASP A 82 -15.63 18.09 21.25
CA ASP A 82 -16.19 17.07 22.13
C ASP A 82 -15.91 15.69 21.53
N LEU A 83 -15.00 14.95 22.16
CA LEU A 83 -14.56 13.62 21.71
C LEU A 83 -15.67 12.58 21.82
N LEU A 84 -16.81 12.96 22.41
CA LEU A 84 -18.05 12.19 22.38
C LEU A 84 -18.76 12.30 21.03
N LYS A 85 -18.49 13.34 20.21
CA LYS A 85 -19.04 13.47 18.85
C LYS A 85 -18.38 12.44 17.93
N ARG A 86 -19.10 11.35 17.74
CA ARG A 86 -18.75 10.28 16.79
C ARG A 86 -19.84 10.12 15.75
N ALA A 87 -19.52 9.44 14.66
CA ALA A 87 -20.51 9.00 13.69
C ALA A 87 -20.20 7.56 13.32
N SER A 88 -21.24 6.73 13.32
CA SER A 88 -21.17 5.32 12.97
C SER A 88 -22.24 4.98 11.95
N PHE A 89 -21.86 4.49 10.78
CA PHE A 89 -22.80 4.15 9.71
C PHE A 89 -22.20 3.17 8.71
N SER A 90 -23.03 2.52 7.92
CA SER A 90 -22.56 1.58 6.90
C SER A 90 -22.88 2.09 5.49
N ILE A 91 -22.02 1.78 4.53
CA ILE A 91 -22.24 2.03 3.10
C ILE A 91 -22.39 0.66 2.41
N ASP A 92 -23.50 0.41 1.72
CA ASP A 92 -23.66 -0.78 0.85
C ASP A 92 -23.06 -0.48 -0.53
N PHE A 93 -22.02 -1.20 -0.94
CA PHE A 93 -21.39 -1.01 -2.25
C PHE A 93 -22.14 -1.63 -3.44
N GLY A 94 -23.23 -2.35 -3.19
CA GLY A 94 -24.18 -2.75 -4.22
C GLY A 94 -25.02 -1.56 -4.71
N THR A 95 -25.48 -0.70 -3.80
CA THR A 95 -26.32 0.47 -4.12
C THR A 95 -25.55 1.80 -4.08
N ASN A 96 -24.40 1.83 -3.40
CA ASN A 96 -23.64 3.03 -3.04
C ASN A 96 -24.43 3.97 -2.11
N GLU A 97 -25.29 3.41 -1.28
CA GLU A 97 -26.12 4.17 -0.35
C GLU A 97 -25.73 3.84 1.09
N ILE A 98 -26.05 4.77 1.99
CA ILE A 98 -25.91 4.54 3.43
C ILE A 98 -27.05 3.62 3.87
N VAL A 99 -26.68 2.57 4.59
CA VAL A 99 -27.61 1.66 5.24
C VAL A 99 -27.46 1.83 6.74
N GLN A 100 -28.56 2.17 7.42
CA GLN A 100 -28.62 2.14 8.88
C GLN A 100 -28.96 0.71 9.32
N GLY A 101 -28.27 0.20 10.34
CA GLY A 101 -28.79 -0.96 11.07
C GLY A 101 -30.05 -0.51 11.80
N GLU A 102 -31.08 -1.37 11.87
CA GLU A 102 -32.35 -1.07 12.54
C GLU A 102 -32.18 -0.72 14.04
N GLU A 103 -30.99 -0.92 14.62
CA GLU A 103 -30.67 -0.57 15.99
C GLU A 103 -29.25 0.02 16.11
N THR A 104 -29.08 1.31 15.85
CA THR A 104 -28.06 2.10 16.54
C THR A 104 -28.64 3.41 17.02
N SER A 105 -29.61 3.33 17.93
CA SER A 105 -29.93 4.42 18.86
C SER A 105 -28.78 4.60 19.88
N ASN A 106 -27.53 4.69 19.41
CA ASN A 106 -26.42 5.02 20.28
C ASN A 106 -26.49 6.53 20.52
N THR A 107 -26.72 6.92 21.78
CA THR A 107 -26.85 8.29 22.31
C THR A 107 -25.61 9.19 22.12
N HIS A 108 -24.70 8.81 21.23
CA HIS A 108 -23.39 9.43 21.01
C HIS A 108 -23.12 9.74 19.54
N ASP A 109 -23.99 9.37 18.61
CA ASP A 109 -23.82 9.74 17.20
C ASP A 109 -24.25 11.20 16.97
N ASP A 110 -23.31 12.02 16.53
CA ASP A 110 -23.51 13.45 16.27
C ASP A 110 -24.13 13.64 14.87
N PRO A 111 -25.35 14.20 14.77
CA PRO A 111 -26.06 14.32 13.50
C PRO A 111 -25.36 15.23 12.48
N GLU A 112 -24.66 16.27 12.95
CA GLU A 112 -23.92 17.20 12.08
C GLU A 112 -22.70 16.50 11.46
N LEU A 113 -21.93 15.78 12.28
CA LEU A 113 -20.79 14.98 11.84
C LEU A 113 -21.23 13.90 10.86
N PHE A 114 -22.35 13.21 11.14
CA PHE A 114 -22.93 12.24 10.22
C PHE A 114 -23.31 12.87 8.88
N ALA A 115 -24.04 13.99 8.89
CA ALA A 115 -24.48 14.67 7.67
C ALA A 115 -23.31 15.18 6.83
N TRP A 116 -22.27 15.72 7.47
CA TRP A 116 -21.06 16.17 6.79
C TRP A 116 -20.25 15.00 6.21
N LEU A 117 -20.00 13.96 7.00
CA LEU A 117 -19.23 12.79 6.55
C LEU A 117 -19.94 11.99 5.48
N SER A 118 -21.24 11.75 5.62
CA SER A 118 -22.03 11.01 4.63
C SER A 118 -21.93 11.66 3.26
N LYS A 119 -22.19 12.98 3.17
CA LYS A 119 -22.05 13.74 1.94
C LYS A 119 -20.63 13.65 1.35
N ARG A 120 -19.60 13.76 2.19
CA ARG A 120 -18.21 13.77 1.74
C ARG A 120 -17.72 12.40 1.29
N LEU A 121 -18.02 11.35 2.05
CA LEU A 121 -17.64 9.97 1.74
C LEU A 121 -18.39 9.37 0.55
N LEU A 122 -19.60 9.85 0.26
CA LEU A 122 -20.38 9.47 -0.93
C LEU A 122 -19.98 10.25 -2.20
N SER A 123 -19.09 11.24 -2.11
CA SER A 123 -18.51 11.86 -3.31
C SER A 123 -17.69 10.84 -4.13
N ASP A 124 -17.62 11.04 -5.46
CA ASP A 124 -16.94 10.11 -6.39
C ASP A 124 -15.50 9.78 -5.99
N GLU A 125 -14.76 10.74 -5.43
CA GLU A 125 -13.36 10.55 -5.04
C GLU A 125 -13.23 9.62 -3.83
N TYR A 126 -13.92 9.96 -2.73
CA TYR A 126 -13.88 9.15 -1.50
C TYR A 126 -14.57 7.81 -1.68
N LEU A 127 -15.66 7.75 -2.43
CA LEU A 127 -16.37 6.51 -2.70
C LEU A 127 -15.49 5.51 -3.45
N LYS A 128 -14.65 5.97 -4.40
CA LYS A 128 -13.64 5.12 -5.06
C LYS A 128 -12.61 4.59 -4.07
N ILE A 129 -12.12 5.43 -3.15
CA ILE A 129 -11.17 5.03 -2.09
C ILE A 129 -11.80 3.98 -1.18
N LEU A 130 -13.04 4.19 -0.72
CA LEU A 130 -13.74 3.28 0.17
C LEU A 130 -14.08 1.94 -0.51
N LYS A 131 -14.51 1.95 -1.78
CA LYS A 131 -14.71 0.72 -2.57
C LYS A 131 -13.42 -0.08 -2.70
N ARG A 132 -12.31 0.59 -2.98
CA ARG A 132 -10.99 -0.03 -3.05
C ARG A 132 -10.61 -0.65 -1.69
N ARG A 133 -10.79 0.08 -0.58
CA ARG A 133 -10.59 -0.45 0.79
C ARG A 133 -11.41 -1.73 0.98
N TRP A 134 -12.71 -1.69 0.68
CA TRP A 134 -13.60 -2.83 0.87
C TRP A 134 -13.25 -4.07 0.04
N ARG A 135 -12.86 -3.92 -1.23
CA ARG A 135 -12.42 -5.06 -2.06
C ARG A 135 -11.17 -5.75 -1.53
N ILE A 136 -10.21 -4.98 -1.03
CA ILE A 136 -9.01 -5.51 -0.37
C ILE A 136 -9.42 -6.31 0.86
N LEU A 137 -10.23 -5.69 1.72
CA LEU A 137 -10.70 -6.26 2.98
C LEU A 137 -11.48 -7.57 2.77
N LYS A 138 -12.32 -7.63 1.72
CA LYS A 138 -13.09 -8.83 1.37
C LYS A 138 -12.30 -9.91 0.65
N LYS A 139 -11.00 -9.69 0.40
CA LYS A 139 -10.16 -10.57 -0.44
C LYS A 139 -10.78 -10.84 -1.82
N GLN A 140 -11.70 -10.00 -2.27
CA GLN A 140 -12.30 -10.05 -3.61
C GLN A 140 -11.30 -9.59 -4.68
N ASN A 141 -10.19 -9.01 -4.23
CA ASN A 141 -9.00 -8.78 -4.98
C ASN A 141 -8.20 -10.08 -5.14
N GLY A 142 -8.68 -10.95 -6.04
CA GLY A 142 -8.01 -12.17 -6.48
C GLY A 142 -6.65 -11.91 -7.15
N ASP A 143 -6.26 -12.76 -8.09
CA ASP A 143 -4.96 -12.73 -8.76
C ASP A 143 -4.81 -11.57 -9.77
N GLN A 144 -4.82 -10.32 -9.27
CA GLN A 144 -4.68 -9.09 -10.08
C GLN A 144 -3.43 -9.11 -10.95
N TRP A 145 -2.35 -9.68 -10.40
CA TRP A 145 -1.08 -9.84 -11.09
C TRP A 145 -1.23 -10.61 -12.42
N GLN A 146 -2.24 -11.47 -12.60
CA GLN A 146 -2.48 -12.18 -13.87
C GLN A 146 -2.89 -11.24 -15.02
N LYS A 147 -3.38 -10.02 -14.72
CA LYS A 147 -3.77 -9.02 -15.72
C LYS A 147 -2.66 -8.05 -16.09
N GLU A 148 -1.55 -8.10 -15.37
CA GLU A 148 -0.42 -7.19 -15.57
C GLU A 148 0.50 -7.71 -16.68
N ASP A 149 1.15 -6.79 -17.40
CA ASP A 149 2.21 -7.13 -18.32
C ASP A 149 3.53 -7.31 -17.54
N TRP A 150 4.08 -8.53 -17.59
CA TRP A 150 5.33 -8.91 -16.93
C TRP A 150 6.53 -8.99 -17.87
N SER A 151 6.38 -8.60 -19.14
CA SER A 151 7.45 -8.67 -20.15
C SER A 151 8.69 -7.83 -19.77
N TRP A 152 8.51 -6.79 -18.94
CA TRP A 152 9.57 -5.91 -18.45
C TRP A 152 10.43 -6.54 -17.34
N TRP A 153 9.94 -7.55 -16.63
CA TRP A 153 10.59 -8.09 -15.43
C TRP A 153 11.58 -9.22 -15.78
N SER A 154 12.73 -9.23 -15.10
CA SER A 154 13.73 -10.29 -15.21
C SER A 154 13.90 -11.12 -13.93
N PRO A 155 14.04 -12.46 -14.02
CA PRO A 155 14.38 -13.30 -12.89
C PRO A 155 15.61 -12.80 -12.13
N GLY A 156 15.47 -12.70 -10.81
CA GLY A 156 16.48 -12.10 -9.93
C GLY A 156 16.16 -10.68 -9.51
N GLU A 157 15.33 -9.95 -10.28
CA GLU A 157 14.84 -8.63 -9.87
C GLU A 157 13.69 -8.76 -8.86
N LYS A 158 13.67 -7.85 -7.88
CA LYS A 158 12.53 -7.71 -6.98
C LYS A 158 11.39 -6.98 -7.68
N ILE A 159 10.16 -7.37 -7.38
CA ILE A 159 8.95 -6.75 -7.91
C ILE A 159 8.31 -5.87 -6.83
N PRO A 160 7.92 -4.62 -7.13
CA PRO A 160 7.15 -3.81 -6.21
C PRO A 160 5.75 -4.38 -6.00
N TYR A 161 5.29 -4.43 -4.75
CA TYR A 161 4.01 -5.05 -4.39
C TYR A 161 2.82 -4.42 -5.09
N HIS A 162 2.80 -3.08 -5.23
CA HIS A 162 1.73 -2.36 -5.91
C HIS A 162 1.64 -2.66 -7.41
N LYS A 163 2.66 -3.28 -8.03
CA LYS A 163 2.55 -3.76 -9.42
C LYS A 163 1.81 -5.09 -9.48
N ALA A 164 2.12 -6.03 -8.59
CA ALA A 164 1.38 -7.30 -8.53
C ALA A 164 -0.05 -7.13 -7.99
N PHE A 165 -0.26 -6.14 -7.12
CA PHE A 165 -1.54 -5.89 -6.47
C PHE A 165 -1.88 -4.40 -6.51
N PRO A 166 -2.22 -3.84 -7.69
CA PRO A 166 -2.48 -2.41 -7.91
C PRO A 166 -3.58 -1.83 -7.05
N GLU A 167 -4.54 -2.64 -6.61
CA GLU A 167 -5.56 -2.16 -5.67
C GLU A 167 -5.06 -2.08 -4.23
N SER A 168 -3.89 -2.61 -3.87
CA SER A 168 -3.36 -2.49 -2.50
C SER A 168 -2.86 -1.08 -2.19
N PHE A 169 -2.89 -0.66 -0.93
CA PHE A 169 -2.39 0.66 -0.54
C PHE A 169 -0.85 0.70 -0.53
N SER A 170 -0.25 1.73 -1.13
CA SER A 170 1.13 2.09 -0.82
C SER A 170 1.20 2.78 0.54
N PHE A 171 2.36 2.72 1.18
CA PHE A 171 2.56 3.40 2.46
C PHE A 171 2.88 4.88 2.23
N ILE A 172 2.29 5.77 3.03
CA ILE A 172 2.62 7.19 3.06
C ILE A 172 3.13 7.51 4.45
N ILE A 173 4.31 8.11 4.54
CA ILE A 173 4.94 8.48 5.80
C ILE A 173 5.17 9.98 5.84
N VAL A 174 4.80 10.58 6.97
CA VAL A 174 5.11 11.97 7.29
C VAL A 174 6.37 11.99 8.14
N CYS A 175 7.41 12.65 7.65
CA CYS A 175 8.65 12.85 8.39
C CYS A 175 9.10 14.29 8.19
N ASN A 176 9.43 15.00 9.27
CA ASN A 176 9.85 16.41 9.23
C ASN A 176 8.88 17.31 8.45
N ARG A 177 7.57 17.13 8.66
CA ARG A 177 6.46 17.82 7.96
C ARG A 177 6.43 17.63 6.44
N LYS A 178 7.15 16.65 5.90
CA LYS A 178 7.11 16.24 4.48
C LYS A 178 6.50 14.85 4.34
N GLN A 179 5.78 14.64 3.25
CA GLN A 179 5.19 13.34 2.91
C GLN A 179 6.11 12.57 1.96
N PHE A 180 6.25 11.28 2.22
CA PHE A 180 7.02 10.35 1.42
C PHE A 180 6.15 9.14 1.08
N LEU A 181 6.20 8.71 -0.17
CA LEU A 181 5.60 7.45 -0.60
C LEU A 181 6.65 6.34 -0.42
N VAL A 182 6.28 5.26 0.24
CA VAL A 182 7.14 4.09 0.46
C VAL A 182 6.57 2.90 -0.30
N ASN A 183 7.35 2.41 -1.27
CA ASN A 183 7.02 1.23 -2.07
C ASN A 183 7.90 0.06 -1.64
N ASP A 184 7.28 -1.06 -1.28
CA ASP A 184 7.94 -2.29 -0.86
C ASP A 184 8.13 -3.26 -2.04
N TYR A 185 9.34 -3.80 -2.17
CA TYR A 185 9.78 -4.67 -3.25
C TYR A 185 10.18 -6.05 -2.70
N TYR A 186 9.78 -7.10 -3.42
CA TYR A 186 9.92 -8.48 -2.97
C TYR A 186 10.54 -9.36 -4.05
N CYS A 187 11.40 -10.29 -3.63
CA CYS A 187 11.84 -11.38 -4.47
C CYS A 187 10.70 -12.38 -4.68
N VAL A 188 10.41 -12.71 -5.94
CA VAL A 188 9.41 -13.73 -6.30
C VAL A 188 10.04 -15.04 -6.77
N THR A 189 11.38 -15.14 -6.83
CA THR A 189 12.08 -16.33 -7.31
C THR A 189 11.69 -17.58 -6.51
N PRO A 190 11.16 -18.64 -7.16
CA PRO A 190 10.85 -19.92 -6.53
C PRO A 190 12.05 -20.51 -5.81
N GLY A 191 11.84 -21.07 -4.62
CA GLY A 191 12.90 -21.69 -3.80
C GLY A 191 13.91 -20.74 -3.14
N CYS A 192 13.93 -19.45 -3.51
CA CYS A 192 14.88 -18.49 -2.94
C CYS A 192 14.54 -18.14 -1.48
N GLN A 193 15.56 -18.17 -0.62
CA GLN A 193 15.49 -17.95 0.84
C GLN A 193 15.90 -16.54 1.29
N CYS A 194 16.04 -15.59 0.36
CA CYS A 194 16.48 -14.23 0.66
C CYS A 194 15.57 -13.59 1.72
N ARG A 195 16.11 -12.87 2.71
CA ARG A 195 15.34 -12.32 3.84
C ARG A 195 15.10 -10.83 3.72
N ASP A 196 15.52 -10.22 2.65
CA ASP A 196 15.52 -8.79 2.44
C ASP A 196 14.25 -8.29 1.74
N ILE A 197 13.73 -7.16 2.21
CA ILE A 197 12.68 -6.36 1.55
C ILE A 197 13.32 -5.01 1.24
N THR A 198 13.15 -4.52 0.01
CA THR A 198 13.61 -3.18 -0.36
C THR A 198 12.46 -2.20 -0.25
N LEU A 199 12.67 -1.13 0.51
CA LEU A 199 11.73 -0.03 0.67
C LEU A 199 12.23 1.16 -0.16
N SER A 200 11.60 1.41 -1.31
CA SER A 200 11.89 2.57 -2.15
C SER A 200 11.14 3.78 -1.62
N ILE A 201 11.88 4.84 -1.29
CA ILE A 201 11.36 6.10 -0.75
C ILE A 201 11.26 7.10 -1.91
N MET A 202 10.05 7.57 -2.18
CA MET A 202 9.79 8.57 -3.21
C MET A 202 9.38 9.90 -2.56
N ASN A 203 9.92 11.01 -3.09
CA ASN A 203 9.45 12.35 -2.73
C ASN A 203 8.03 12.54 -3.29
N TYR A 204 7.10 12.93 -2.41
CA TYR A 204 5.73 13.27 -2.79
C TYR A 204 5.58 14.80 -2.83
N GLY A 205 5.22 15.35 -3.99
CA GLY A 205 5.06 16.78 -4.19
C GLY A 205 3.97 17.11 -5.21
N LYS A 206 3.55 18.39 -5.29
CA LYS A 206 2.36 18.85 -6.03
C LYS A 206 2.31 18.52 -7.53
N LYS A 207 3.41 18.13 -8.18
CA LYS A 207 3.45 17.87 -9.64
C LYS A 207 4.26 16.64 -10.09
N LEU A 208 5.17 16.10 -9.27
CA LEU A 208 6.10 15.04 -9.69
C LEU A 208 6.46 14.12 -8.51
N ILE A 209 6.41 12.81 -8.73
CA ILE A 209 6.97 11.79 -7.84
C ILE A 209 8.40 11.50 -8.31
N LYS A 210 9.40 11.68 -7.43
CA LYS A 210 10.82 11.45 -7.75
C LYS A 210 11.46 10.47 -6.78
N ALA A 211 12.32 9.59 -7.29
CA ALA A 211 13.07 8.65 -6.46
C ALA A 211 13.96 9.40 -5.46
N GLY A 212 13.79 9.09 -4.18
CA GLY A 212 14.52 9.71 -3.08
C GLY A 212 15.68 8.87 -2.56
N GLY A 213 15.48 7.55 -2.48
CA GLY A 213 16.47 6.57 -2.05
C GLY A 213 15.79 5.23 -1.75
N SER A 214 16.54 4.30 -1.16
CA SER A 214 16.02 3.01 -0.70
C SER A 214 16.60 2.57 0.63
N ILE A 215 15.86 1.70 1.30
CA ILE A 215 16.24 1.08 2.57
C ILE A 215 16.00 -0.42 2.43
N ASP A 216 17.07 -1.22 2.49
CA ASP A 216 16.92 -2.67 2.58
C ASP A 216 16.77 -3.07 4.04
N ILE A 217 15.82 -3.95 4.33
CA ILE A 217 15.54 -4.43 5.69
C ILE A 217 15.47 -5.95 5.71
N ASP A 218 15.89 -6.55 6.82
CA ASP A 218 15.64 -7.97 7.08
C ASP A 218 14.16 -8.15 7.48
N CYS A 219 13.43 -9.03 6.79
CA CYS A 219 11.99 -9.19 6.94
C CYS A 219 11.59 -9.81 8.28
N GLN A 220 12.49 -10.55 8.95
CA GLN A 220 12.18 -11.23 10.21
C GLN A 220 12.42 -10.30 11.41
N THR A 221 13.51 -9.54 11.37
CA THR A 221 13.96 -8.69 12.47
C THR A 221 13.57 -7.22 12.28
N LEU A 222 13.18 -6.83 11.05
CA LEU A 222 13.02 -5.44 10.61
C LEU A 222 14.26 -4.58 10.83
N LYS A 223 15.46 -5.17 10.93
CA LYS A 223 16.69 -4.39 11.02
C LYS A 223 17.09 -3.87 9.64
N PRO A 224 17.45 -2.59 9.50
CA PRO A 224 18.05 -2.08 8.27
C PRO A 224 19.36 -2.80 7.95
N ILE A 225 19.49 -3.18 6.68
CA ILE A 225 20.68 -3.77 6.06
C ILE A 225 21.49 -2.67 5.37
N SER A 226 20.83 -1.83 4.57
CA SER A 226 21.45 -0.71 3.85
C SER A 226 20.55 0.54 3.83
N PHE A 227 21.16 1.67 3.51
CA PHE A 227 20.48 2.93 3.21
C PHE A 227 21.16 3.53 1.98
N ASP A 228 20.48 3.53 0.86
CA ASP A 228 21.00 3.97 -0.44
C ASP A 228 20.36 5.30 -0.82
N SER A 229 21.17 6.36 -0.83
CA SER A 229 20.72 7.72 -1.07
C SER A 229 20.71 8.04 -2.57
N ILE A 230 19.66 8.71 -3.06
CA ILE A 230 19.60 9.28 -4.41
C ILE A 230 19.46 10.80 -4.32
N SER A 231 18.30 11.28 -3.87
CA SER A 231 18.05 12.72 -3.63
C SER A 231 17.76 13.03 -2.16
N ILE A 232 17.43 12.01 -1.36
CA ILE A 232 17.25 12.09 0.09
C ILE A 232 18.53 11.59 0.73
N ASN A 233 19.12 12.38 1.63
CA ASN A 233 20.35 11.99 2.31
C ASN A 233 20.11 10.86 3.32
N ARG A 234 21.19 10.18 3.70
CA ARG A 234 21.15 9.01 4.60
C ARG A 234 20.51 9.30 5.96
N ASN A 235 20.77 10.45 6.57
CA ASN A 235 20.21 10.80 7.88
C ASN A 235 18.69 10.93 7.79
N THR A 236 18.18 11.59 6.74
CA THR A 236 16.73 11.66 6.50
C THR A 236 16.12 10.30 6.20
N LEU A 237 16.82 9.39 5.49
CA LEU A 237 16.34 8.01 5.32
C LEU A 237 16.25 7.26 6.64
N GLN A 238 17.19 7.49 7.57
CA GLN A 238 17.15 6.91 8.92
C GLN A 238 15.97 7.45 9.74
N ASP A 239 15.70 8.75 9.65
CA ASP A 239 14.52 9.37 10.27
C ASP A 239 13.22 8.80 9.70
N ILE A 240 13.11 8.71 8.36
CA ILE A 240 11.95 8.10 7.69
C ILE A 240 11.78 6.65 8.15
N TRP A 241 12.86 5.87 8.26
CA TRP A 241 12.78 4.50 8.77
C TRP A 241 12.29 4.46 10.23
N LYS A 242 12.77 5.37 11.08
CA LYS A 242 12.37 5.48 12.48
C LYS A 242 10.87 5.75 12.60
N GLU A 243 10.31 6.60 11.75
CA GLU A 243 8.86 6.84 11.70
C GLU A 243 8.12 5.64 11.10
N PHE A 244 8.62 5.09 9.98
CA PHE A 244 7.96 3.99 9.29
C PHE A 244 7.80 2.76 10.17
N ARG A 245 8.84 2.37 10.93
CA ARG A 245 8.79 1.21 11.83
C ARG A 245 7.80 1.33 12.98
N GLN A 246 7.30 2.53 13.26
CA GLN A 246 6.27 2.76 14.28
C GLN A 246 4.85 2.57 13.72
N THR A 247 4.70 2.37 12.41
CA THR A 247 3.41 2.19 11.75
C THR A 247 2.77 0.86 12.16
N GLY A 248 1.80 0.90 13.07
CA GLY A 248 0.89 -0.21 13.40
C GLY A 248 1.48 -1.63 13.28
N ASP A 249 0.80 -2.50 12.55
CA ASP A 249 1.24 -3.88 12.31
C ASP A 249 2.17 -3.99 11.08
N LEU A 250 3.17 -3.11 10.96
CA LEU A 250 4.08 -3.09 9.81
C LEU A 250 4.71 -4.46 9.56
N LYS A 251 5.19 -5.11 10.62
CA LYS A 251 5.86 -6.43 10.52
C LYS A 251 4.94 -7.46 9.88
N THR A 252 3.72 -7.58 10.39
CA THR A 252 2.71 -8.52 9.90
C THR A 252 2.38 -8.20 8.44
N THR A 253 2.14 -6.92 8.13
CA THR A 253 1.85 -6.46 6.77
C THR A 253 2.93 -6.87 5.77
N LEU A 254 4.21 -6.57 6.07
CA LEU A 254 5.33 -6.88 5.19
C LEU A 254 5.54 -8.38 5.01
N LEU A 255 5.33 -9.18 6.07
CA LEU A 255 5.43 -10.64 6.01
C LEU A 255 4.30 -11.27 5.17
N ASP A 256 3.07 -10.77 5.30
CA ASP A 256 1.93 -11.23 4.51
C ASP A 256 2.09 -10.87 3.03
N ARG A 257 2.52 -9.64 2.75
CA ARG A 257 2.84 -9.20 1.38
C ARG A 257 3.94 -10.06 0.78
N ARG A 258 5.02 -10.32 1.53
CA ARG A 258 6.10 -11.23 1.10
C ARG A 258 5.60 -12.63 0.78
N LYS A 259 4.75 -13.20 1.64
CA LYS A 259 4.16 -14.54 1.42
C LYS A 259 3.36 -14.56 0.12
N ARG A 260 2.55 -13.53 -0.12
CA ARG A 260 1.75 -13.38 -1.34
C ARG A 260 2.61 -13.20 -2.59
N MET A 261 3.67 -12.40 -2.51
CA MET A 261 4.64 -12.24 -3.62
C MET A 261 5.38 -13.55 -3.93
N LYS A 262 5.70 -14.35 -2.90
CA LYS A 262 6.31 -15.66 -3.10
C LYS A 262 5.36 -16.68 -3.72
N SER A 263 4.06 -16.62 -3.43
CA SER A 263 3.09 -17.57 -3.98
C SER A 263 2.89 -17.41 -5.49
N ILE A 264 2.93 -16.18 -6.00
CA ILE A 264 2.76 -15.89 -7.44
C ILE A 264 4.02 -16.18 -8.26
N GLY A 265 5.16 -16.36 -7.59
CA GLY A 265 6.47 -16.52 -8.23
C GLY A 265 6.54 -17.71 -9.19
N LYS A 266 5.98 -18.86 -8.81
CA LYS A 266 6.01 -20.04 -9.69
C LYS A 266 5.30 -19.76 -11.02
N GLU A 267 4.09 -19.22 -10.96
CA GLU A 267 3.28 -18.94 -12.14
C GLU A 267 3.89 -17.83 -13.01
N LEU A 268 4.46 -16.76 -12.42
CA LEU A 268 5.18 -15.73 -13.18
C LEU A 268 6.34 -16.31 -14.00
N PHE A 269 7.09 -17.26 -13.42
CA PHE A 269 8.18 -17.93 -14.13
C PHE A 269 7.66 -18.83 -15.25
N GLU A 270 6.55 -19.53 -15.03
CA GLU A 270 5.90 -20.37 -16.05
C GLU A 270 5.35 -19.52 -17.21
N MET A 271 4.65 -18.41 -16.92
CA MET A 271 4.14 -17.46 -17.92
C MET A 271 5.27 -16.90 -18.79
N ARG A 272 6.42 -16.58 -18.19
CA ARG A 272 7.61 -16.16 -18.94
C ARG A 272 8.11 -17.28 -19.85
N ASN A 273 8.26 -18.50 -19.34
CA ASN A 273 8.76 -19.64 -20.12
C ASN A 273 7.87 -19.96 -21.33
N VAL A 274 6.54 -19.78 -21.21
CA VAL A 274 5.59 -19.90 -22.33
C VAL A 274 5.82 -18.80 -23.36
N ASN A 275 5.98 -17.54 -22.94
CA ASN A 275 6.28 -16.42 -23.84
C ASN A 275 7.73 -16.43 -24.40
N THR A 276 8.61 -17.26 -23.84
CA THR A 276 9.97 -17.47 -24.37
C THR A 276 10.02 -18.59 -25.42
N GLN A 277 8.88 -19.23 -25.77
CA GLN A 277 8.76 -20.06 -26.98
C GLN A 277 8.70 -19.21 -28.26
N VAL A 278 9.47 -18.12 -28.34
CA VAL A 278 9.91 -17.64 -29.64
C VAL A 278 10.76 -18.77 -30.20
N GLN A 279 10.31 -19.38 -31.30
CA GLN A 279 11.06 -20.43 -31.99
C GLN A 279 12.53 -20.00 -32.08
N PRO A 280 13.51 -20.89 -31.83
CA PRO A 280 14.91 -20.53 -31.99
C PRO A 280 15.05 -19.93 -33.39
N ILE A 281 15.37 -18.63 -33.45
CA ILE A 281 15.66 -17.97 -34.71
C ILE A 281 16.78 -18.80 -35.31
N LYS A 282 16.47 -19.59 -36.34
CA LYS A 282 17.50 -20.18 -37.18
C LYS A 282 18.33 -18.99 -37.63
N SER A 283 19.53 -18.85 -37.05
CA SER A 283 20.47 -17.81 -37.42
C SER A 283 20.68 -17.90 -38.93
N THR A 284 20.02 -17.02 -39.68
CA THR A 284 20.11 -16.95 -41.13
C THR A 284 21.41 -16.30 -41.60
N ARG A 285 22.33 -15.98 -40.68
CA ARG A 285 23.70 -15.59 -41.00
C ARG A 285 24.70 -16.41 -40.21
N LYS A 286 25.28 -17.41 -40.87
CA LYS A 286 26.56 -18.01 -40.45
C LYS A 286 27.60 -16.89 -40.33
N ILE A 287 27.90 -16.45 -39.12
CA ILE A 287 28.98 -15.49 -38.86
C ILE A 287 30.29 -16.16 -39.28
N GLY A 288 30.99 -15.54 -40.24
CA GLY A 288 32.28 -16.02 -40.71
C GLY A 288 33.32 -15.99 -39.58
N ARG A 289 34.17 -17.03 -39.48
CA ARG A 289 35.19 -17.21 -38.42
C ARG A 289 36.08 -15.96 -38.16
N ASN A 290 36.30 -15.13 -39.17
CA ASN A 290 37.15 -13.93 -39.08
C ASN A 290 36.38 -12.62 -38.84
N GLN A 291 35.05 -12.62 -38.77
CA GLN A 291 34.25 -11.42 -38.53
C GLN A 291 34.33 -10.97 -37.06
N PRO A 292 34.02 -9.69 -36.74
CA PRO A 292 33.92 -9.19 -35.37
C PRO A 292 32.94 -10.03 -34.55
N CYS A 293 33.30 -10.32 -33.30
CA CYS A 293 32.48 -11.15 -32.42
C CYS A 293 31.23 -10.38 -31.95
N PRO A 294 30.01 -10.96 -32.05
CA PRO A 294 28.78 -10.27 -31.67
C PRO A 294 28.64 -10.01 -30.16
N CYS A 295 29.52 -10.58 -29.31
CA CYS A 295 29.55 -10.31 -27.88
C CYS A 295 30.16 -8.93 -27.51
N GLY A 296 30.56 -8.13 -28.50
CA GLY A 296 31.10 -6.79 -28.27
C GLY A 296 32.56 -6.74 -27.81
N SER A 297 33.27 -7.88 -27.81
CA SER A 297 34.66 -7.95 -27.34
C SER A 297 35.70 -7.29 -28.26
N GLY A 298 35.30 -6.88 -29.47
CA GLY A 298 36.20 -6.36 -30.50
C GLY A 298 37.12 -7.41 -31.16
N LYS A 299 37.09 -8.68 -30.71
CA LYS A 299 37.92 -9.77 -31.26
C LYS A 299 37.23 -10.46 -32.44
N LYS A 300 38.00 -11.17 -33.29
CA LYS A 300 37.44 -12.05 -34.34
C LYS A 300 36.67 -13.21 -33.68
N TYR A 301 35.53 -13.62 -34.26
CA TYR A 301 34.65 -14.67 -33.71
C TYR A 301 35.40 -15.95 -33.34
N LYS A 302 36.34 -16.41 -34.20
CA LYS A 302 37.17 -17.59 -33.94
C LYS A 302 38.11 -17.50 -32.72
N LYS A 303 38.46 -16.28 -32.28
CA LYS A 303 39.35 -16.02 -31.14
C LYS A 303 38.59 -15.61 -29.87
N CYS A 304 37.26 -15.62 -29.92
CA CYS A 304 36.40 -15.25 -28.81
C CYS A 304 35.39 -16.38 -28.61
N CYS A 305 34.12 -16.17 -28.94
CA CYS A 305 33.03 -17.10 -28.61
C CYS A 305 33.08 -18.46 -29.34
N LEU A 306 33.89 -18.65 -30.39
CA LEU A 306 33.99 -19.95 -31.07
C LEU A 306 34.87 -20.98 -30.33
N ASN A 307 35.81 -20.53 -29.50
CA ASN A 307 36.80 -21.39 -28.85
C ASN A 307 36.57 -21.57 -27.33
N ILE A 308 35.43 -21.14 -26.79
CA ILE A 308 35.18 -21.16 -25.33
C ILE A 308 34.90 -22.58 -24.79
N ASP A 309 34.80 -23.61 -25.66
CA ASP A 309 34.52 -25.00 -25.22
C ASP A 309 35.76 -25.92 -25.13
N LYS A 310 36.98 -25.39 -25.03
CA LYS A 310 38.18 -26.21 -24.73
C LYS A 310 39.10 -25.50 -23.74
N GLY A 311 38.82 -25.69 -22.45
CA GLY A 311 39.63 -25.25 -21.32
C GLY A 311 38.85 -25.43 -20.04
#